data_AF-A0A8X8BFS7-F1
#
_entry.id   AF-A0A8X8BFS7-F1
#
_cell.length_a   1.000
_cell.length_b   1.000
_cell.length_c   1.000
_cell.angle_alpha   90.00
_cell.angle_beta   90.00
_cell.angle_gamma   90.00
#
_symmetry.space_group_name_H-M   'P 1'
#
loop_
_entity.id
_entity.type
_entity.pdbx_description
1 polymer ?
#
loop_
_entity_poly.entity_id
_entity_poly.type
_entity_poly.pdbx_seq_one_letter_code
_entity_poly.pdbx_strand_id
1 'polypeptide(L)'
;MSTGHNYFENGDLDIFSGTERCLSSPVCFMRLNSDGSGNKPSWNVEYVDVTKGKVGSVSKHRCFSVEQWLAVDENPTWAICRTE
;
A
#
# COMPACT_ATOMS: atom_id res chain seq x y z
N MET A 1 -4.87 2.56 16.11
CA MET A 1 -3.50 2.05 16.28
C MET A 1 -3.00 2.40 17.66
N SER A 2 -2.14 1.57 18.25
CA SER A 2 -1.58 1.82 19.59
C SER A 2 -0.71 3.08 19.58
N THR A 3 -0.73 3.82 20.68
CA THR A 3 0.22 4.90 20.92
C THR A 3 1.64 4.32 20.91
N GLY A 4 2.52 4.88 20.06
CA GLY A 4 3.92 4.42 19.95
C GLY A 4 4.17 3.24 19.00
N HIS A 5 3.18 2.85 18.18
CA HIS A 5 3.43 1.88 17.10
C HIS A 5 4.47 2.43 16.12
N ASN A 6 5.47 1.61 15.79
CA ASN A 6 6.50 1.95 14.82
C ASN A 6 6.12 1.30 13.49
N TYR A 7 5.82 2.12 12.49
CA TYR A 7 5.37 1.65 11.19
C TYR A 7 6.52 1.10 10.36
N PHE A 8 6.20 0.18 9.45
CA PHE A 8 7.08 -0.40 8.45
C PHE A 8 8.19 -1.28 9.01
N GLU A 9 7.96 -1.88 10.17
CA GLU A 9 8.87 -2.85 10.77
C GLU A 9 8.69 -4.25 10.14
N ASN A 10 9.75 -5.05 10.15
CA ASN A 10 9.74 -6.36 9.49
C ASN A 10 8.72 -7.31 10.15
N GLY A 11 7.87 -7.92 9.33
CA GLY A 11 6.84 -8.86 9.80
C GLY A 11 5.52 -8.20 10.23
N ASP A 12 5.47 -6.87 10.27
CA ASP A 12 4.26 -6.15 10.64
C ASP A 12 3.36 -5.87 9.43
N LEU A 13 2.04 -5.94 9.68
CA LEU A 13 1.01 -5.50 8.75
C LEU A 13 0.45 -4.16 9.20
N ASP A 14 0.83 -3.09 8.52
CA ASP A 14 0.32 -1.75 8.79
C ASP A 14 -0.96 -1.46 7.98
N ILE A 15 -2.04 -1.09 8.68
CA ILE A 15 -3.36 -0.87 8.08
C ILE A 15 -3.76 0.61 8.17
N PHE A 16 -3.71 1.31 7.04
CA PHE A 16 -4.14 2.70 6.97
C PHE A 16 -5.60 2.82 6.56
N SER A 17 -6.32 3.77 7.16
CA SER A 17 -7.70 4.08 6.78
C SER A 17 -7.88 5.59 6.65
N GLY A 18 -8.70 6.00 5.69
CA GLY A 18 -8.98 7.39 5.37
C GLY A 18 -10.31 7.54 4.66
N THR A 19 -10.90 8.73 4.74
CA THR A 19 -12.11 9.06 3.99
C THR A 19 -11.76 10.07 2.92
N GLU A 20 -12.03 9.70 1.68
CA GLU A 20 -11.77 10.56 0.52
C GLU A 20 -12.92 10.45 -0.49
N ARG A 21 -12.89 11.30 -1.53
CA ARG A 21 -13.83 11.16 -2.65
C ARG A 21 -13.71 9.77 -3.25
N CYS A 22 -14.85 9.12 -3.49
CA CYS A 22 -14.89 7.79 -4.08
C CYS A 22 -14.16 7.78 -5.43
N LEU A 23 -13.27 6.81 -5.62
CA LEU A 23 -12.65 6.54 -6.92
C LEU A 23 -13.73 6.21 -7.95
N SER A 24 -13.73 6.94 -9.07
CA SER A 24 -14.69 6.81 -10.16
C SER A 24 -14.63 5.45 -10.86
N SER A 25 -13.48 4.76 -10.79
CA SER A 25 -13.24 3.44 -11.36
C SER A 25 -12.69 2.46 -10.31
N PRO A 26 -12.75 1.13 -10.56
CA PRO A 26 -12.00 0.15 -9.78
C PRO A 26 -10.51 0.49 -9.73
N VAL A 27 -9.84 0.13 -8.63
CA VAL A 27 -8.39 0.34 -8.48
C VAL A 27 -7.68 -0.62 -9.44
N CYS A 28 -6.96 -0.09 -10.43
CA CYS A 28 -6.26 -0.88 -11.45
C CYS A 28 -4.73 -0.67 -11.45
N PHE A 29 -4.26 0.38 -10.80
CA PHE A 29 -2.86 0.78 -10.76
C PHE A 29 -2.52 1.35 -9.39
N MET A 30 -1.32 1.07 -8.91
CA MET A 30 -0.75 1.65 -7.71
C MET A 30 0.66 2.15 -8.00
N ARG A 31 0.96 3.38 -7.55
CA ARG A 31 2.33 3.88 -7.41
C ARG A 31 2.70 3.81 -5.95
N LEU A 32 3.77 3.08 -5.64
CA LEU A 32 4.31 2.98 -4.30
C LEU A 32 5.66 3.68 -4.27
N ASN A 33 5.83 4.63 -3.36
CA ASN A 33 7.06 5.41 -3.21
C ASN A 33 7.44 5.48 -1.72
N SER A 34 8.73 5.45 -1.45
CA SER A 34 9.30 5.87 -0.17
C SER A 34 9.88 7.28 -0.32
N ASP A 35 9.75 8.10 0.71
CA ASP A 35 10.42 9.42 0.76
C ASP A 35 11.87 9.32 1.24
N GLY A 36 12.33 8.11 1.59
CA GLY A 36 13.69 7.84 2.02
C GLY A 36 14.01 8.35 3.44
N SER A 37 13.02 8.82 4.18
CA SER A 37 13.22 9.41 5.51
C SER A 37 13.11 8.37 6.64
N GLY A 38 13.60 8.73 7.84
CA GLY A 38 13.52 7.88 9.02
C GLY A 38 14.71 6.92 9.20
N ASN A 39 14.58 6.04 10.20
CA ASN A 39 15.59 5.00 10.46
C ASN A 39 15.29 3.79 9.58
N LYS A 40 16.31 3.26 8.88
CA LYS A 40 16.18 2.14 7.94
C LYS A 40 15.05 2.36 6.90
N PRO A 41 15.21 3.33 5.99
CA PRO A 41 14.15 3.73 5.05
C PRO A 41 13.86 2.72 3.92
N SER A 42 14.53 1.57 3.93
CA SER A 42 14.41 0.51 2.92
C SER A 42 13.42 -0.54 3.37
N TRP A 43 12.38 -0.79 2.57
CA TRP A 43 11.34 -1.76 2.89
C TRP A 43 11.26 -2.85 1.82
N ASN A 44 11.21 -4.12 2.24
CA ASN A 44 10.81 -5.20 1.34
C ASN A 44 9.29 -5.33 1.43
N VAL A 45 8.59 -4.94 0.37
CA VAL A 45 7.12 -4.92 0.37
C VAL A 45 6.62 -6.16 -0.34
N GLU A 46 5.96 -7.05 0.40
CA GLU A 46 5.36 -8.26 -0.16
C GLU A 46 4.12 -7.92 -0.99
N TYR A 47 3.14 -7.24 -0.38
CA TYR A 47 1.91 -6.85 -1.06
C TYR A 47 1.32 -5.56 -0.49
N VAL A 48 0.40 -4.97 -1.25
CA VAL A 48 -0.51 -3.93 -0.77
C VAL A 48 -1.94 -4.34 -1.11
N ASP A 49 -2.80 -4.41 -0.10
CA ASP A 49 -4.23 -4.65 -0.29
C ASP A 49 -5.02 -3.35 -0.10
N VAL A 50 -5.77 -2.98 -1.13
CA VAL A 50 -6.59 -1.76 -1.15
C VAL A 50 -8.06 -2.15 -1.06
N THR A 51 -8.67 -1.88 0.09
CA THR A 51 -10.12 -1.97 0.26
C THR A 51 -10.76 -0.59 0.16
N LYS A 52 -11.73 -0.44 -0.74
CA LYS A 52 -12.59 0.74 -0.81
C LYS A 52 -14.04 0.35 -0.59
N GLY A 53 -14.74 1.17 0.18
CA GLY A 53 -16.16 0.98 0.47
C GLY A 53 -16.87 2.31 0.57
N LYS A 54 -18.16 2.31 0.24
CA LYS A 54 -19.08 3.37 0.61
C LYS A 54 -20.06 2.79 1.63
N VAL A 55 -20.43 3.57 2.64
CA VAL A 55 -21.45 3.17 3.62
C VAL A 55 -22.71 2.70 2.87
N GLY A 56 -23.18 1.50 3.20
CA GLY A 56 -24.36 0.88 2.57
C GLY A 56 -24.11 0.30 1.17
N SER A 57 -22.86 0.09 0.75
CA SER A 57 -22.50 -0.55 -0.52
C SER A 57 -21.50 -1.69 -0.30
N VAL A 58 -21.41 -2.61 -1.26
CA VAL A 58 -20.42 -3.69 -1.23
C VAL A 58 -19.01 -3.10 -1.38
N SER A 59 -18.12 -3.44 -0.45
CA SER A 59 -16.70 -3.07 -0.52
C SER A 59 -16.00 -3.79 -1.67
N LYS A 60 -15.08 -3.10 -2.34
CA LYS A 60 -14.23 -3.65 -3.39
C LYS A 60 -12.80 -3.71 -2.87
N HIS A 61 -12.16 -4.86 -3.04
CA HIS A 61 -10.78 -5.10 -2.65
C HIS A 61 -9.90 -5.23 -3.91
N ARG A 62 -8.62 -4.92 -3.77
CA ARG A 62 -7.62 -5.15 -4.82
C ARG A 62 -6.25 -5.37 -4.17
N CYS A 63 -5.70 -6.55 -4.38
CA CYS A 63 -4.34 -6.89 -3.96
C CYS A 63 -3.35 -6.60 -5.10
N PHE A 64 -2.23 -6.00 -4.74
CA PHE A 64 -1.05 -5.80 -5.56
C PHE A 64 0.13 -6.55 -4.94
N SER A 65 0.53 -7.68 -5.54
CA SER A 65 1.79 -8.34 -5.19
C SER A 65 2.94 -7.49 -5.71
N VAL A 66 3.79 -7.02 -4.78
CA VAL A 66 4.93 -6.14 -5.06
C VAL A 66 6.20 -6.98 -5.10
N GLU A 67 6.50 -7.73 -4.03
CA GLU A 67 7.64 -8.65 -3.89
C GLU A 67 9.01 -8.02 -4.22
N GLN A 68 9.21 -6.75 -3.86
CA GLN A 68 10.44 -6.02 -4.19
C GLN A 68 10.76 -4.91 -3.20
N TRP A 69 12.05 -4.55 -3.17
CA TRP A 69 12.58 -3.52 -2.31
C TRP A 69 12.13 -2.13 -2.75
N LEU A 70 11.79 -1.30 -1.77
CA LEU A 70 11.48 0.12 -1.92
C LEU A 70 12.53 0.89 -1.13
N ALA A 71 13.52 1.43 -1.84
CA ALA A 71 14.63 2.19 -1.27
C ALA A 71 15.09 3.29 -2.24
N VAL A 72 15.90 4.23 -1.76
CA VAL A 72 16.36 5.39 -2.55
C VAL A 72 17.26 4.98 -3.72
N ASP A 73 17.97 3.87 -3.56
CA ASP A 73 18.85 3.24 -4.56
C ASP A 73 18.14 2.20 -5.43
N GLU A 74 16.82 2.02 -5.26
CA GLU A 74 16.00 1.12 -6.06
C GLU A 74 15.15 1.89 -7.08
N ASN A 75 14.81 1.24 -8.18
CA ASN A 75 13.96 1.85 -9.20
C ASN A 75 12.52 2.06 -8.67
N PRO A 76 11.83 3.15 -9.06
CA PRO A 76 10.45 3.38 -8.67
C PRO A 76 9.52 2.23 -9.09
N THR A 77 8.68 1.80 -8.16
CA THR A 77 7.80 0.66 -8.37
C THR A 77 6.44 1.06 -8.87
N TRP A 78 6.07 0.46 -9.99
CA TRP A 78 4.70 0.45 -10.48
C TRP A 78 4.12 -0.96 -10.31
N ALA A 79 3.01 -1.07 -9.57
CA ALA A 79 2.27 -2.32 -9.49
C ALA A 79 1.03 -2.21 -10.37
N ILE A 80 1.01 -2.98 -11.46
CA ILE A 80 -0.16 -3.13 -12.31
C ILE A 80 -0.96 -4.33 -11.83
N CYS A 81 -2.27 -4.22 -11.93
CA CYS A 81 -3.17 -5.35 -11.79
C CYS A 81 -2.80 -6.47 -12.77
N ARG A 82 -2.14 -7.53 -12.30
CA ARG A 82 -2.16 -8.79 -13.02
C ARG A 82 -3.62 -9.27 -13.03
N THR A 83 -4.23 -9.25 -14.22
CA THR A 83 -5.47 -9.98 -14.46
C THR A 83 -5.08 -11.44 -14.57
N GLU A 84 -5.57 -12.27 -13.64
CA GLU A 84 -5.76 -13.69 -13.95
C GLU A 84 -6.81 -13.85 -15.05
#